data_AF-A0A7S2AHL3-F1
#
_entry.id   AF-A0A7S2AHL3-F1
#
_cell.length_a   1.000
_cell.length_b   1.000
_cell.length_c   1.000
_cell.angle_alpha   90.00
_cell.angle_beta   90.00
_cell.angle_gamma   90.00
#
_symmetry.space_group_name_H-M   'P 1'
#
loop_
_entity.id
_entity.type
_entity.pdbx_description
1 polymer ?
#
loop_
_entity_poly.entity_id
_entity_poly.type
_entity_poly.pdbx_seq_one_letter_code
_entity_poly.pdbx_strand_id
1 'polypeptide(L)'
;PQHEALAEAHAERLRNRQRMQGTKDLISGDYLLGPAGGGYAARREGSLPPRPDLMPEAQMRLQLKGGSVAGLTHGKAAYLNSSVLADNCRLRNETVAMQLA
;
A
#
# COMPACT_ATOMS: atom_id res chain seq x y z
N PRO A 1 2.54 37.94 5.88
CA PRO A 1 3.28 36.66 6.02
C PRO A 1 2.43 35.38 5.85
N GLN A 2 1.30 35.19 6.54
CA GLN A 2 0.53 33.94 6.44
C GLN A 2 -0.28 33.81 5.14
N HIS A 3 -0.79 34.93 4.60
CA HIS A 3 -1.52 34.95 3.32
C HIS A 3 -0.62 34.68 2.10
N GLU A 4 0.65 35.08 2.16
CA GLU A 4 1.64 34.81 1.11
C GLU A 4 2.01 33.33 1.09
N ALA A 5 2.22 32.72 2.26
CA ALA A 5 2.50 31.29 2.38
C ALA A 5 1.37 30.40 1.84
N LEU A 6 0.10 30.80 2.01
CA LEU A 6 -1.05 30.07 1.45
C LEU A 6 -1.15 30.22 -0.08
N ALA A 7 -0.83 31.41 -0.60
CA ALA A 7 -0.81 31.65 -2.05
C ALA A 7 0.32 30.87 -2.73
N GLU A 8 1.50 30.81 -2.09
CA GLU A 8 2.64 30.01 -2.54
C GLU A 8 2.32 28.51 -2.51
N ALA A 9 1.74 28.01 -1.43
CA ALA A 9 1.34 26.60 -1.33
C ALA A 9 0.29 26.20 -2.38
N HIS A 10 -0.65 27.08 -2.71
CA HIS A 10 -1.64 26.82 -3.76
C HIS A 10 -1.01 26.82 -5.15
N ALA A 11 -0.08 27.75 -5.43
CA ALA A 11 0.66 27.78 -6.68
C ALA A 11 1.56 26.55 -6.84
N GLU A 12 2.22 26.12 -5.76
CA GLU A 12 3.05 24.91 -5.75
C GLU A 12 2.22 23.65 -6.00
N ARG A 13 1.04 23.54 -5.37
CA ARG A 13 0.08 22.44 -5.59
C ARG A 13 -0.33 22.33 -7.06
N LEU A 14 -0.61 23.45 -7.71
CA LEU A 14 -0.98 23.48 -9.14
C LEU A 14 0.19 23.06 -10.04
N ARG A 15 1.41 23.53 -9.75
CA ARG A 15 2.62 23.15 -10.49
C ARG A 15 2.93 21.66 -10.34
N ASN A 16 2.82 21.12 -9.13
CA ASN A 16 3.02 19.69 -8.87
C ASN A 16 1.94 18.84 -9.55
N ARG A 17 0.69 19.30 -9.57
CA ARG A 17 -0.40 18.63 -10.29
C ARG A 17 -0.14 18.59 -11.80
N GLN A 18 0.33 19.69 -12.40
CA GLN A 18 0.67 19.74 -13.83
C GLN A 18 1.88 18.88 -14.17
N ARG A 19 2.91 18.84 -13.31
CA ARG A 19 4.08 17.95 -13.49
C ARG A 19 3.72 16.46 -13.47
N MET A 20 2.74 16.08 -12.67
CA MET A 20 2.23 14.70 -12.59
C MET A 20 1.13 14.39 -13.63
N GLN A 21 0.78 15.35 -14.49
CA GLN A 21 -0.22 15.19 -15.54
C GLN A 21 0.43 14.54 -16.78
N GLY A 22 0.62 13.23 -16.72
CA GLY A 22 1.24 12.46 -17.80
C GLY A 22 1.91 11.16 -17.34
N THR A 23 2.16 11.00 -16.05
CA THR A 23 2.71 9.77 -15.45
C THR A 23 1.62 8.76 -15.06
N LYS A 24 0.43 8.84 -15.66
CA LYS A 24 -0.76 8.07 -15.24
C LYS A 24 -0.86 6.68 -15.86
N ASP A 25 -0.42 6.54 -17.11
CA ASP A 25 -0.50 5.27 -17.84
C ASP A 25 0.83 4.55 -17.90
N LEU A 26 1.67 4.94 -16.95
CA LEU A 26 2.96 4.38 -16.79
C LEU A 26 2.77 2.89 -16.23
N ILE A 27 2.90 1.83 -17.05
CA ILE A 27 2.91 0.34 -16.85
C ILE A 27 3.82 -0.27 -15.75
N SER A 28 4.97 0.26 -15.34
CA SER A 28 5.13 1.41 -14.45
C SER A 28 5.50 2.78 -15.06
N GLY A 29 5.52 3.09 -16.37
CA GLY A 29 5.72 2.29 -17.58
C GLY A 29 4.98 2.45 -18.94
N ASP A 30 5.51 1.69 -19.87
CA ASP A 30 4.83 1.32 -21.10
C ASP A 30 5.28 -0.11 -21.48
N TYR A 31 5.51 -1.00 -20.51
CA TYR A 31 6.09 -2.33 -20.71
C TYR A 31 5.18 -3.45 -21.28
N LEU A 32 3.93 -3.19 -21.64
CA LEU A 32 3.00 -4.18 -22.22
C LEU A 32 2.29 -3.70 -23.49
N LEU A 33 2.57 -2.48 -23.98
CA LEU A 33 2.08 -2.05 -25.28
C LEU A 33 2.97 -2.61 -26.39
N GLY A 34 2.79 -3.90 -26.64
CA GLY A 34 3.05 -4.49 -27.95
C GLY A 34 2.15 -3.82 -29.00
N PRO A 35 2.58 -3.73 -30.27
CA PRO A 35 1.95 -2.89 -31.26
C PRO A 35 0.78 -3.61 -31.91
N ALA A 36 -0.45 -3.36 -31.45
CA ALA A 36 -1.65 -3.40 -32.27
C ALA A 36 -2.86 -3.02 -31.42
N GLY A 37 -3.70 -2.14 -31.97
CA GLY A 37 -4.83 -1.53 -31.30
C GLY A 37 -5.76 -2.50 -30.57
N GLY A 38 -6.32 -2.03 -29.47
CA GLY A 38 -7.32 -2.80 -28.75
C GLY A 38 -7.71 -2.17 -27.42
N GLY A 39 -8.61 -1.20 -27.47
CA GLY A 39 -9.48 -0.86 -26.34
C GLY A 39 -8.87 0.03 -25.28
N TYR A 40 -9.33 1.28 -25.24
CA TYR A 40 -9.35 2.07 -24.01
C TYR A 40 -9.99 1.22 -22.91
N ALA A 41 -9.18 0.70 -21.98
CA ALA A 41 -9.68 0.00 -20.81
C ALA A 41 -10.62 0.96 -20.07
N ALA A 42 -11.88 0.56 -19.95
CA ALA A 42 -12.93 1.34 -19.31
C ALA A 42 -12.43 1.93 -17.99
N ARG A 43 -12.56 3.24 -17.82
CA ARG A 43 -12.33 3.93 -16.55
C ARG A 43 -13.25 3.31 -15.50
N ARG A 44 -12.73 2.35 -14.73
CA ARG A 44 -13.42 1.89 -13.52
C ARG A 44 -13.30 3.02 -12.51
N GLU A 45 -14.32 3.87 -12.41
CA GLU A 45 -14.56 4.78 -11.27
C GLU A 45 -14.93 4.00 -9.99
N GLY A 46 -14.35 2.81 -9.81
CA GLY A 46 -14.42 2.11 -8.54
C GLY A 46 -13.21 2.54 -7.73
N SER A 47 -13.42 3.29 -6.65
CA SER A 47 -12.47 3.25 -5.54
C SER A 47 -12.15 1.78 -5.31
N LEU A 48 -10.87 1.39 -5.42
CA LEU A 48 -10.46 0.02 -5.12
C LEU A 48 -11.15 -0.40 -3.82
N PRO A 49 -11.71 -1.63 -3.75
CA PRO A 49 -12.36 -2.08 -2.52
C PRO A 49 -11.39 -1.86 -1.36
N PRO A 50 -11.88 -1.41 -0.18
CA PRO A 50 -11.02 -1.11 0.96
C PRO A 50 -10.14 -2.34 1.20
N ARG A 51 -8.83 -2.16 1.00
CA ARG A 51 -7.88 -3.25 1.21
C ARG A 51 -7.95 -3.61 2.69
N PRO A 52 -8.05 -4.91 3.04
CA PRO A 52 -7.93 -5.29 4.43
C PRO A 52 -6.57 -4.81 4.93
N ASP A 53 -6.59 -4.11 6.05
CA ASP A 53 -5.40 -3.54 6.69
C ASP A 53 -4.58 -4.67 7.32
N LEU A 54 -3.81 -5.38 6.47
CA LEU A 54 -3.03 -6.54 6.84
C LEU A 54 -1.56 -6.21 6.66
N MET A 55 -0.75 -6.46 7.69
CA MET A 55 0.69 -6.26 7.60
C MET A 55 1.30 -7.23 6.58
N PRO A 56 2.40 -6.86 5.88
CA PRO A 56 3.05 -7.73 4.89
C PRO A 56 3.43 -9.11 5.44
N GLU A 57 3.95 -9.14 6.67
CA GLU A 57 4.32 -10.37 7.39
C GLU A 57 3.10 -11.25 7.69
N ALA A 58 1.98 -10.64 8.08
CA ALA A 58 0.72 -11.34 8.29
C ALA A 58 0.16 -11.89 6.99
N GLN A 59 0.34 -11.16 5.88
CA GLN A 59 -0.12 -11.55 4.55
C GLN A 59 0.65 -12.76 4.03
N MET A 60 1.97 -12.75 4.18
CA MET A 60 2.83 -13.88 3.83
C MET A 60 2.44 -15.13 4.62
N ARG A 61 2.24 -15.01 5.94
CA ARG A 61 1.79 -16.13 6.79
C ARG A 61 0.42 -16.68 6.37
N LEU A 62 -0.50 -15.80 5.98
CA LEU A 62 -1.82 -16.20 5.49
C LEU A 62 -1.69 -17.02 4.19
N GLN A 63 -0.88 -16.55 3.24
CA GLN A 63 -0.65 -17.22 1.97
C GLN A 63 0.02 -18.59 2.15
N LEU A 64 1.02 -18.70 3.05
CA LEU A 64 1.67 -19.97 3.38
C LEU A 64 0.70 -21.00 3.98
N LYS A 65 -0.31 -20.53 4.70
CA LYS A 65 -1.39 -21.38 5.25
C LYS A 65 -2.48 -21.71 4.22
N GLY A 66 -2.31 -21.30 2.96
CA GLY A 66 -3.31 -21.47 1.90
C GLY A 66 -4.52 -20.54 2.03
N GLY A 67 -4.45 -19.50 2.87
CA GLY A 67 -5.51 -18.53 3.05
C GLY A 67 -5.52 -17.44 1.98
N SER A 68 -6.71 -16.95 1.62
CA SER A 68 -6.88 -15.82 0.72
C SER A 68 -7.21 -14.54 1.49
N VAL A 69 -6.77 -13.40 0.95
CA VAL A 69 -7.12 -12.05 1.41
C VAL A 69 -8.56 -11.69 1.01
N ALA A 70 -9.11 -12.37 0.00
CA ALA A 70 -10.49 -12.17 -0.44
C ALA A 70 -11.47 -12.68 0.63
N GLY A 71 -12.37 -11.80 1.09
CA GLY A 71 -13.39 -12.14 2.10
C GLY A 71 -12.87 -12.12 3.54
N LEU A 72 -11.68 -11.58 3.79
CA LEU A 72 -11.13 -11.53 5.13
C LEU A 72 -11.83 -10.43 5.95
N THR A 73 -12.43 -10.82 7.07
CA THR A 73 -13.10 -9.86 7.97
C THR A 73 -12.06 -8.99 8.67
N HIS A 74 -12.46 -7.76 9.04
CA HIS A 74 -11.58 -6.84 9.76
C HIS A 74 -11.06 -7.44 11.09
N GLY A 75 -11.91 -8.17 11.82
CA GLY A 75 -11.50 -8.86 13.05
C GLY A 75 -10.43 -9.94 12.80
N LYS A 76 -10.54 -10.70 11.71
CA LYS A 76 -9.54 -11.71 11.34
C LYS A 76 -8.23 -11.06 10.89
N ALA A 77 -8.30 -9.92 10.21
CA ALA A 77 -7.13 -9.13 9.84
C ALA A 77 -6.39 -8.63 11.08
N ALA A 78 -7.12 -8.01 12.02
CA ALA A 78 -6.56 -7.53 13.29
C ALA A 78 -5.91 -8.67 14.10
N TYR A 79 -6.56 -9.83 14.16
CA TYR A 79 -5.99 -11.02 14.82
C TYR A 79 -4.66 -11.45 14.19
N LEU A 80 -4.61 -11.59 12.87
CA LEU A 80 -3.39 -11.98 12.16
C LEU A 80 -2.26 -10.98 12.39
N ASN A 81 -2.58 -9.68 12.35
CA ASN A 81 -1.62 -8.63 12.67
C ASN A 81 -1.10 -8.76 14.11
N SER A 82 -2.00 -8.92 15.08
CA SER A 82 -1.63 -9.05 16.50
C SER A 82 -0.73 -10.28 16.75
N SER A 83 -0.97 -11.39 16.04
CA SER A 83 -0.16 -12.59 16.18
C SER A 83 1.28 -12.39 15.71
N VAL A 84 1.46 -11.62 14.63
CA VAL A 84 2.79 -11.27 14.10
C VAL A 84 3.51 -10.33 15.07
N LEU A 85 2.81 -9.33 15.59
CA LEU A 85 3.40 -8.40 16.57
C LEU A 85 3.83 -9.13 17.84
N ALA A 86 3.03 -10.07 18.32
CA ALA A 86 3.36 -10.88 19.50
C ALA A 86 4.66 -11.69 19.30
N ASP A 87 4.80 -12.35 18.15
CA ASP A 87 6.00 -13.12 17.83
C ASP A 87 7.24 -12.22 17.70
N ASN A 88 7.11 -11.06 17.04
CA ASN A 88 8.20 -10.10 16.91
C ASN A 88 8.64 -9.55 18.28
N CYS A 89 7.70 -9.26 19.17
CA CYS A 89 8.02 -8.84 20.54
C CYS A 89 8.74 -9.94 21.31
N ARG A 90 8.29 -11.20 21.18
CA ARG A 90 8.93 -12.34 21.82
C ARG A 90 10.37 -12.52 21.34
N LEU A 91 10.61 -12.52 20.03
CA LEU A 91 11.94 -12.64 19.44
C LEU A 91 12.87 -11.52 19.91
N ARG A 92 12.38 -10.28 19.95
CA ARG A 92 13.16 -9.14 20.48
C ARG A 92 13.57 -9.38 21.93
N ASN A 93 12.64 -9.83 22.78
CA ASN A 93 12.95 -10.10 24.19
C ASN A 93 13.94 -11.28 24.35
N GLU A 94 13.81 -12.33 23.55
CA GLU A 94 14.76 -13.46 23.55
C GLU A 94 16.17 -13.00 23.12
N THR A 95 16.27 -12.18 22.07
CA THR A 95 17.58 -11.64 21.63
C THR A 95 18.23 -10.73 22.67
N VAL A 96 17.45 -9.89 23.36
CA VAL A 96 17.95 -9.03 24.44
C VAL A 96 18.41 -9.88 25.63
N ALA A 97 17.65 -10.90 26.00
CA ALA A 97 18.04 -11.81 27.08
C ALA A 97 19.36 -12.54 26.79
N MET A 98 19.59 -12.98 25.55
CA MET A 98 20.86 -13.61 25.15
C MET A 98 22.05 -12.64 25.14
N GLN A 99 21.84 -11.35 24.93
CA GLN A 99 22.92 -10.35 24.95
C GLN A 99 23.33 -9.93 26.37
N LEU A 100 22.46 -10.13 27.35
CA LEU A 100 22.69 -9.77 28.75
C LEU A 100 23.20 -10.93 29.60
N ALA A 101 23.23 -12.15 29.06
CA ALA A 101 23.74 -13.37 29.69
C ALA A 101 25.19 -13.65 29.27
#